data_AF-A0A4P6EHZ0-F1
#
_entry.id   AF-A0A4P6EHZ0-F1
#
_cell.length_a   1.000
_cell.length_b   1.000
_cell.length_c   1.000
_cell.angle_alpha   90.00
_cell.angle_beta   90.00
_cell.angle_gamma   90.00
#
_symmetry.space_group_name_H-M   'P 1'
#
loop_
_entity.id
_entity.type
_entity.pdbx_description
1 polymer ?
#
loop_
_entity_poly.entity_id
_entity_poly.type
_entity_poly.pdbx_seq_one_letter_code
_entity_poly.pdbx_strand_id
1 'polypeptide(L)'
;MRADRARRTPRPHGARRDPRHTSSGAHHTGRTGHHRHRRARHRRPRGDLSDRRRPVSREHLPHRRHRHRLPRRRRRRRRTARLRPRHAALALARLDRAAPRRARTVRHRRRARPDRQPVDHRAGRAVTRAHAGHTPRALRSGAALALTLALLPATTPPAHAADDTCTGPHLIDQASPTLARLQVSQAHALSTGSGVVVAVIDSGIDATNPHLGAAVLPGIDLVDDTSTTPGEVDLDGHGTAVAGIIAARTFPGSAVEGLAPDARLLPVRVYSQNTDDARKAGTGPTSDRIAAGIRAAADAGAVIANVSLSSTEDVPVIADAVAYAHDHGMLIVASAGNRASSESETDGPRYPAAYPGVLAVAALDADGRPADQSIHGPHVDIAAPGAQVVTTTTGGIDCIYATDSAESSFATAYVSGAAALVAAAHPQESPDQWAYRLTATAARARLDSRDDQAGWGTVQPFAALTLVPGPGTRGGERPDGAPTTSAAPHQAAPLVIVRPPDPWQDARAVGAAIGVLGPALVLIALLLGRARTRRDRGPDAATPTASA
;
A
#
# COMPACT_ATOMS: atom_id res chain seq x y z
N MET A 1 -25.09 -51.02 -65.79
CA MET A 1 -24.49 -50.74 -67.12
C MET A 1 -23.07 -50.21 -66.90
N ARG A 2 -22.16 -50.58 -67.80
CA ARG A 2 -20.68 -50.58 -67.70
C ARG A 2 -19.97 -49.20 -67.58
N ALA A 3 -18.87 -49.21 -66.81
CA ALA A 3 -17.51 -48.65 -67.06
C ALA A 3 -17.33 -47.12 -67.18
N ASP A 4 -16.24 -46.47 -66.74
CA ASP A 4 -14.82 -46.88 -66.83
C ASP A 4 -13.88 -46.18 -65.81
N ARG A 5 -12.65 -46.73 -65.72
CA ARG A 5 -11.45 -46.49 -64.89
C ARG A 5 -10.84 -45.07 -65.02
N ALA A 6 -9.98 -44.55 -64.13
CA ALA A 6 -8.73 -45.16 -63.62
C ALA A 6 -8.14 -44.50 -62.35
N ARG A 7 -7.43 -45.33 -61.58
CA ARG A 7 -6.56 -45.03 -60.42
C ARG A 7 -5.12 -44.75 -60.89
N ARG A 8 -4.31 -44.06 -60.06
CA ARG A 8 -2.94 -44.49 -59.63
C ARG A 8 -2.24 -43.46 -58.72
N THR A 9 -1.91 -43.88 -57.50
CA THR A 9 -0.64 -43.64 -56.77
C THR A 9 0.07 -45.03 -56.71
N PRO A 10 1.30 -45.28 -56.16
CA PRO A 10 2.18 -44.43 -55.32
C PRO A 10 3.75 -44.65 -55.45
N ARG A 11 4.53 -43.96 -54.58
CA ARG A 11 5.76 -44.41 -53.84
C ARG A 11 7.22 -44.15 -54.37
N PRO A 12 8.27 -44.23 -53.50
CA PRO A 12 9.39 -43.26 -53.35
C PRO A 12 10.82 -43.86 -53.44
N HIS A 13 11.88 -43.04 -53.31
CA HIS A 13 13.27 -43.36 -52.87
C HIS A 13 13.99 -42.00 -52.59
N GLY A 14 14.93 -41.77 -51.68
CA GLY A 14 15.76 -42.59 -50.81
C GLY A 14 17.22 -42.06 -50.80
N ALA A 15 17.76 -41.81 -49.59
CA ALA A 15 19.18 -41.88 -49.19
C ALA A 15 20.13 -40.65 -49.23
N ARG A 16 20.55 -40.26 -48.00
CA ARG A 16 21.93 -40.16 -47.44
C ARG A 16 23.03 -39.41 -48.21
N ARG A 17 23.71 -38.47 -47.52
CA ARG A 17 25.08 -38.64 -46.98
C ARG A 17 25.59 -37.39 -46.25
N ASP A 18 26.06 -37.62 -45.03
CA ASP A 18 27.12 -36.87 -44.32
C ASP A 18 28.49 -37.22 -44.95
N PRO A 19 29.55 -36.39 -44.85
CA PRO A 19 30.44 -36.53 -43.69
C PRO A 19 31.21 -35.28 -43.20
N ARG A 20 31.65 -35.41 -41.94
CA ARG A 20 32.69 -34.66 -41.19
C ARG A 20 34.07 -34.66 -41.90
N HIS A 21 34.88 -33.61 -41.70
CA HIS A 21 36.06 -33.59 -40.79
C HIS A 21 37.07 -32.44 -41.06
N THR A 22 37.62 -31.91 -39.95
CA THR A 22 39.00 -31.35 -39.74
C THR A 22 39.41 -30.04 -40.42
N SER A 23 40.27 -29.16 -39.90
CA SER A 23 40.88 -28.82 -38.58
C SER A 23 42.01 -27.80 -38.86
N SER A 24 42.49 -27.09 -37.83
CA SER A 24 43.72 -26.24 -37.80
C SER A 24 43.52 -24.82 -38.33
N GLY A 25 43.83 -23.72 -37.65
CA GLY A 25 44.92 -23.36 -36.72
C GLY A 25 45.43 -21.99 -37.22
N ALA A 26 46.04 -21.05 -36.50
CA ALA A 26 46.52 -20.89 -35.15
C ALA A 26 46.80 -19.37 -34.94
N HIS A 27 46.82 -18.99 -33.66
CA HIS A 27 47.40 -17.80 -33.00
C HIS A 27 48.33 -16.84 -33.79
N HIS A 28 48.17 -15.53 -33.54
CA HIS A 28 49.30 -14.69 -33.13
C HIS A 28 48.92 -13.50 -32.23
N THR A 29 49.85 -13.24 -31.31
CA THR A 29 49.91 -12.36 -30.14
C THR A 29 50.28 -10.92 -30.47
N GLY A 30 49.99 -9.93 -29.59
CA GLY A 30 50.71 -8.64 -29.65
C GLY A 30 50.19 -7.41 -28.89
N ARG A 31 50.22 -7.43 -27.56
CA ARG A 31 50.82 -6.43 -26.63
C ARG A 31 50.69 -4.89 -26.85
N THR A 32 50.18 -4.23 -25.80
CA THR A 32 50.56 -2.91 -25.18
C THR A 32 50.40 -1.58 -25.92
N GLY A 33 49.84 -0.58 -25.20
CA GLY A 33 50.11 0.85 -25.46
C GLY A 33 49.21 1.82 -24.70
N HIS A 34 49.68 2.36 -23.57
CA HIS A 34 49.19 3.58 -22.94
C HIS A 34 49.17 4.77 -23.93
N HIS A 35 48.19 5.68 -23.82
CA HIS A 35 48.50 7.12 -23.73
C HIS A 35 47.30 7.98 -23.28
N ARG A 36 47.55 8.76 -22.22
CA ARG A 36 46.79 9.94 -21.80
C ARG A 36 47.22 11.18 -22.60
N HIS A 37 46.33 12.17 -22.56
CA HIS A 37 46.49 13.63 -22.74
C HIS A 37 46.22 14.25 -24.12
N ARG A 38 45.21 15.14 -24.15
CA ARG A 38 45.47 16.57 -24.23
C ARG A 38 44.29 17.43 -23.71
N ARG A 39 44.66 18.39 -22.86
CA ARG A 39 43.83 19.49 -22.36
C ARG A 39 43.80 20.61 -23.41
N ALA A 40 42.68 21.31 -23.53
CA ALA A 40 42.63 22.69 -24.01
C ALA A 40 42.00 23.57 -22.92
N ARG A 41 42.74 24.62 -22.55
CA ARG A 41 42.41 25.60 -21.51
C ARG A 41 41.61 26.75 -22.14
N HIS A 42 40.57 27.24 -21.47
CA HIS A 42 40.13 28.63 -21.65
C HIS A 42 40.13 29.37 -20.32
N ARG A 43 40.88 30.46 -20.31
CA ARG A 43 41.06 31.45 -19.23
C ARG A 43 39.77 32.26 -19.03
N ARG A 44 39.37 32.49 -17.79
CA ARG A 44 38.56 33.66 -17.36
C ARG A 44 39.46 34.63 -16.60
N PRO A 45 39.32 35.96 -16.75
CA PRO A 45 39.81 36.90 -15.76
C PRO A 45 38.69 37.31 -14.79
N ARG A 46 39.11 37.58 -13.55
CA ARG A 46 38.33 38.27 -12.50
C ARG A 46 38.33 39.78 -12.77
N GLY A 47 37.27 40.45 -12.35
CA GLY A 47 37.19 41.91 -12.26
C GLY A 47 36.05 42.30 -11.32
N ASP A 48 36.39 43.13 -10.35
CA ASP A 48 35.72 43.49 -9.11
C ASP A 48 34.90 44.79 -9.27
N LEU A 49 34.19 45.17 -8.19
CA LEU A 49 33.80 46.53 -7.77
C LEU A 49 32.39 47.08 -8.10
N SER A 50 31.57 47.06 -7.03
CA SER A 50 31.01 48.24 -6.33
C SER A 50 29.87 49.08 -6.96
N ASP A 51 28.75 49.12 -6.21
CA ASP A 51 28.11 50.31 -5.61
C ASP A 51 27.75 51.52 -6.51
N ARG A 52 26.44 51.81 -6.64
CA ARG A 52 25.81 53.09 -6.20
C ARG A 52 24.33 53.26 -6.59
N ARG A 53 23.52 53.44 -5.55
CA ARG A 53 22.37 54.37 -5.32
C ARG A 53 21.74 55.15 -6.52
N ARG A 54 20.41 54.94 -6.71
CA ARG A 54 19.23 55.89 -6.71
C ARG A 54 19.26 57.19 -7.60
N PRO A 55 18.12 57.93 -7.80
CA PRO A 55 16.75 57.63 -8.26
C PRO A 55 16.22 58.70 -9.31
N VAL A 56 14.89 58.86 -9.46
CA VAL A 56 14.08 59.95 -10.14
C VAL A 56 14.07 59.97 -11.69
N SER A 57 13.04 60.37 -12.47
CA SER A 57 11.71 61.05 -12.36
C SER A 57 10.90 60.64 -13.61
N ARG A 58 9.58 60.37 -13.56
CA ARG A 58 8.41 61.27 -13.77
C ARG A 58 8.40 62.10 -15.06
N GLU A 59 7.18 62.20 -15.63
CA GLU A 59 6.66 63.06 -16.73
C GLU A 59 6.59 62.40 -18.12
N HIS A 60 5.57 62.56 -18.99
CA HIS A 60 4.36 63.40 -19.02
C HIS A 60 3.36 62.76 -20.04
N LEU A 61 2.05 62.91 -19.79
CA LEU A 61 0.95 62.60 -20.73
C LEU A 61 0.90 63.63 -21.89
N PRO A 62 0.23 63.35 -23.03
CA PRO A 62 -1.15 63.84 -23.17
C PRO A 62 -2.15 62.96 -23.97
N HIS A 63 -3.42 63.30 -23.72
CA HIS A 63 -4.70 62.78 -24.21
C HIS A 63 -4.99 62.90 -25.72
N ARG A 64 -5.81 61.96 -26.26
CA ARG A 64 -7.15 62.18 -26.88
C ARG A 64 -7.77 60.84 -27.31
N ARG A 65 -8.83 60.36 -26.63
CA ARG A 65 -10.29 60.49 -26.94
C ARG A 65 -10.75 59.90 -28.28
N HIS A 66 -11.44 58.76 -28.23
CA HIS A 66 -12.69 58.55 -28.98
C HIS A 66 -13.70 57.74 -28.16
N ARG A 67 -14.94 58.26 -28.17
CA ARG A 67 -16.12 57.81 -27.42
C ARG A 67 -16.87 56.75 -28.22
N HIS A 68 -17.40 55.71 -27.58
CA HIS A 68 -18.61 55.04 -28.07
C HIS A 68 -19.66 54.88 -26.96
N ARG A 69 -20.89 55.14 -27.36
CA ARG A 69 -22.09 55.44 -26.57
C ARG A 69 -22.75 54.15 -26.05
N LEU A 70 -23.18 54.18 -24.79
CA LEU A 70 -24.21 53.29 -24.24
C LEU A 70 -25.62 53.77 -24.66
N PRO A 71 -26.60 52.87 -24.82
CA PRO A 71 -28.00 53.23 -24.67
C PRO A 71 -28.62 52.67 -23.38
N ARG A 72 -29.39 53.52 -22.71
CA ARG A 72 -30.19 53.23 -21.52
C ARG A 72 -31.52 52.54 -21.85
N ARG A 73 -31.84 51.54 -21.02
CA ARG A 73 -33.15 51.11 -20.46
C ARG A 73 -34.44 51.33 -21.28
N ARG A 74 -35.16 50.23 -21.51
CA ARG A 74 -36.63 50.21 -21.43
C ARG A 74 -37.11 49.14 -20.44
N ARG A 75 -37.75 49.59 -19.36
CA ARG A 75 -38.58 48.76 -18.47
C ARG A 75 -39.83 48.32 -19.24
N ARG A 76 -40.08 47.02 -19.32
CA ARG A 76 -41.42 46.47 -19.54
C ARG A 76 -41.75 45.48 -18.43
N ARG A 77 -42.73 45.86 -17.62
CA ARG A 77 -43.52 44.95 -16.77
C ARG A 77 -44.26 43.98 -17.69
N ARG A 78 -44.27 42.68 -17.37
CA ARG A 78 -45.46 41.82 -17.51
C ARG A 78 -45.27 40.45 -16.84
N ARG A 79 -46.12 40.25 -15.83
CA ARG A 79 -46.88 39.04 -15.49
C ARG A 79 -46.10 37.77 -15.12
N THR A 80 -46.04 37.56 -13.81
CA THR A 80 -46.02 36.26 -13.13
C THR A 80 -47.06 35.31 -13.71
N ALA A 81 -46.60 34.22 -14.32
CA ALA A 81 -47.43 33.05 -14.59
C ALA A 81 -47.17 32.03 -13.48
N ARG A 82 -48.15 31.87 -12.59
CA ARG A 82 -48.24 30.77 -11.63
C ARG A 82 -48.40 29.47 -12.41
N LEU A 83 -47.38 28.61 -12.41
CA LEU A 83 -47.54 27.20 -12.78
C LEU A 83 -48.18 26.48 -11.59
N ARG A 84 -49.44 26.10 -11.74
CA ARG A 84 -50.14 25.16 -10.87
C ARG A 84 -49.62 23.74 -11.16
N PRO A 85 -49.43 22.87 -10.16
CA PRO A 85 -49.19 21.46 -10.39
C PRO A 85 -50.48 20.82 -10.90
N ARG A 86 -50.42 20.15 -12.04
CA ARG A 86 -51.49 19.25 -12.50
C ARG A 86 -51.26 17.89 -11.86
N HIS A 87 -52.20 17.52 -11.01
CA HIS A 87 -52.42 16.14 -10.58
C HIS A 87 -52.61 15.25 -11.82
N ALA A 88 -51.76 14.24 -11.96
CA ALA A 88 -52.05 13.03 -12.71
C ALA A 88 -52.21 11.91 -11.68
N ALA A 89 -53.48 11.60 -11.40
CA ALA A 89 -53.91 10.39 -10.73
C ALA A 89 -54.27 9.33 -11.79
N LEU A 90 -54.27 8.07 -11.35
CA LEU A 90 -54.56 6.82 -12.07
C LEU A 90 -53.38 6.25 -12.88
N ALA A 91 -53.01 4.97 -12.77
CA ALA A 91 -53.78 3.81 -12.32
C ALA A 91 -52.91 2.79 -11.55
N LEU A 92 -53.37 2.44 -10.35
CA LEU A 92 -53.04 1.22 -9.63
C LEU A 92 -53.67 0.03 -10.39
N ALA A 93 -52.84 -0.78 -11.05
CA ALA A 93 -53.24 -2.13 -11.45
C ALA A 93 -53.06 -3.05 -10.24
N ARG A 94 -54.22 -3.41 -9.66
CA ARG A 94 -54.39 -4.49 -8.70
C ARG A 94 -53.95 -5.81 -9.37
N LEU A 95 -53.02 -6.53 -8.74
CA LEU A 95 -52.98 -7.98 -8.89
C LEU A 95 -53.46 -8.62 -7.61
N ASP A 96 -54.43 -9.49 -7.83
CA ASP A 96 -55.36 -10.04 -6.89
C ASP A 96 -54.72 -11.13 -6.04
N ARG A 97 -55.26 -11.25 -4.83
CA ARG A 97 -54.95 -12.32 -3.89
C ARG A 97 -55.48 -13.64 -4.44
N ALA A 98 -54.63 -14.66 -4.45
CA ALA A 98 -55.10 -16.05 -4.37
C ALA A 98 -54.10 -16.89 -3.54
N ALA A 99 -54.36 -16.98 -2.24
CA ALA A 99 -54.08 -18.18 -1.47
C ALA A 99 -55.39 -18.96 -1.35
N PRO A 100 -55.34 -20.30 -1.32
CA PRO A 100 -55.84 -20.91 -0.10
C PRO A 100 -55.08 -22.17 0.36
N ARG A 101 -54.95 -22.26 1.69
CA ARG A 101 -55.18 -23.45 2.56
C ARG A 101 -54.15 -24.59 2.47
N ARG A 102 -53.81 -25.34 3.53
CA ARG A 102 -53.89 -25.27 5.01
C ARG A 102 -53.24 -26.60 5.49
N ALA A 103 -52.71 -26.58 6.72
CA ALA A 103 -52.34 -27.73 7.57
C ALA A 103 -51.04 -28.46 7.18
N ARG A 104 -50.12 -28.80 8.10
CA ARG A 104 -50.30 -29.23 9.49
C ARG A 104 -49.21 -28.69 10.41
N THR A 105 -49.65 -28.18 11.56
CA THR A 105 -48.88 -28.04 12.80
C THR A 105 -48.61 -29.41 13.41
N VAL A 106 -47.36 -29.69 13.80
CA VAL A 106 -47.05 -30.72 14.80
C VAL A 106 -46.39 -30.04 15.99
N ARG A 107 -47.15 -29.99 17.09
CA ARG A 107 -46.70 -29.75 18.46
C ARG A 107 -46.24 -31.09 19.03
N HIS A 108 -45.01 -31.18 19.54
CA HIS A 108 -44.65 -32.09 20.63
C HIS A 108 -43.65 -31.35 21.54
N ARG A 109 -44.13 -30.78 22.63
CA ARG A 109 -44.08 -31.31 24.02
C ARG A 109 -42.67 -31.36 24.61
N ARG A 110 -42.42 -30.38 25.49
CA ARG A 110 -41.44 -30.37 26.57
C ARG A 110 -41.49 -31.66 27.41
N ARG A 111 -40.32 -32.24 27.70
CA ARG A 111 -39.97 -33.01 28.92
C ARG A 111 -38.50 -32.66 29.22
N ALA A 112 -38.24 -31.88 30.25
CA ALA A 112 -37.94 -32.29 31.63
C ALA A 112 -36.45 -32.68 31.82
N ARG A 113 -35.76 -31.86 32.64
CA ARG A 113 -34.42 -32.08 33.20
C ARG A 113 -34.39 -33.33 34.09
N PRO A 114 -33.19 -33.89 34.33
CA PRO A 114 -32.70 -34.06 35.70
C PRO A 114 -31.27 -33.48 35.80
N ASP A 115 -30.98 -32.56 36.71
CA ASP A 115 -30.80 -32.65 38.16
C ASP A 115 -29.31 -32.70 38.50
N ARG A 116 -28.89 -31.71 39.30
CA ARG A 116 -27.54 -31.52 39.82
C ARG A 116 -27.41 -32.36 41.09
N GLN A 117 -26.20 -32.79 41.45
CA GLN A 117 -25.63 -32.65 42.81
C GLN A 117 -24.22 -33.31 42.90
N PRO A 118 -23.42 -32.96 43.93
CA PRO A 118 -22.00 -32.61 43.81
C PRO A 118 -21.05 -33.68 44.39
N VAL A 119 -19.74 -33.49 44.25
CA VAL A 119 -18.74 -34.19 45.08
C VAL A 119 -17.79 -33.19 45.74
N ASP A 120 -17.71 -33.34 47.05
CA ASP A 120 -17.05 -32.54 48.07
C ASP A 120 -15.52 -32.50 48.00
N HIS A 121 -14.97 -31.37 48.47
CA HIS A 121 -13.65 -31.28 49.06
C HIS A 121 -13.62 -31.92 50.46
N ARG A 122 -12.65 -32.80 50.74
CA ARG A 122 -12.12 -32.98 52.10
C ARG A 122 -10.62 -33.23 52.14
N ALA A 123 -10.00 -32.48 53.03
CA ALA A 123 -8.61 -32.55 53.47
C ALA A 123 -8.35 -33.73 54.43
N GLY A 124 -7.08 -34.11 54.55
CA GLY A 124 -6.57 -35.00 55.60
C GLY A 124 -5.12 -35.42 55.30
N ARG A 125 -4.13 -34.61 55.69
CA ARG A 125 -3.23 -34.83 56.85
C ARG A 125 -2.41 -36.14 56.79
N ALA A 126 -1.10 -35.93 56.59
CA ALA A 126 0.05 -36.44 57.33
C ALA A 126 0.10 -37.91 57.78
N VAL A 127 1.26 -38.56 57.59
CA VAL A 127 2.13 -39.10 58.67
C VAL A 127 3.36 -39.81 58.07
N THR A 128 4.51 -39.18 58.29
CA THR A 128 5.85 -39.66 58.70
C THR A 128 6.54 -40.91 58.11
N ARG A 129 7.85 -40.68 57.92
CA ARG A 129 9.03 -41.51 58.30
C ARG A 129 9.40 -42.72 57.43
N ALA A 130 10.59 -42.64 56.83
CA ALA A 130 11.68 -43.55 57.18
C ALA A 130 13.05 -42.89 56.94
N HIS A 131 13.94 -43.07 57.90
CA HIS A 131 15.31 -42.56 57.99
C HIS A 131 16.31 -43.41 57.20
N ALA A 132 17.39 -42.76 56.75
CA ALA A 132 18.82 -43.14 56.87
C ALA A 132 19.55 -42.39 55.74
N GLY A 133 20.32 -41.33 55.97
CA GLY A 133 21.49 -41.26 56.84
C GLY A 133 22.64 -41.96 56.13
N HIS A 134 23.61 -41.21 55.59
CA HIS A 134 25.04 -41.54 55.43
C HIS A 134 25.78 -40.31 54.85
N THR A 135 26.68 -39.76 55.66
CA THR A 135 27.84 -38.94 55.27
C THR A 135 29.09 -39.69 55.77
N PRO A 136 30.36 -39.32 55.48
CA PRO A 136 30.89 -38.31 54.54
C PRO A 136 32.06 -38.88 53.67
N ARG A 137 32.53 -38.12 52.67
CA ARG A 137 33.97 -37.78 52.53
C ARG A 137 34.23 -36.85 51.34
N ALA A 138 35.12 -35.91 51.60
CA ALA A 138 35.62 -34.89 50.69
C ALA A 138 36.50 -35.49 49.59
N LEU A 139 36.34 -34.98 48.36
CA LEU A 139 37.45 -34.86 47.42
C LEU A 139 37.41 -33.48 46.76
N ARG A 140 38.54 -32.79 46.91
CA ARG A 140 38.90 -31.56 46.21
C ARG A 140 39.13 -31.89 44.75
N SER A 141 38.56 -31.12 43.83
CA SER A 141 39.09 -30.92 42.48
C SER A 141 38.49 -29.64 41.91
N GLY A 142 39.34 -28.65 41.66
CA GLY A 142 38.96 -27.39 41.04
C GLY A 142 38.72 -27.56 39.55
N ALA A 143 37.75 -26.82 39.03
CA ALA A 143 37.68 -26.45 37.62
C ALA A 143 37.10 -25.04 37.56
N ALA A 144 37.93 -24.10 37.14
CA ALA A 144 37.55 -22.73 36.84
C ALA A 144 36.65 -22.74 35.59
N LEU A 145 35.37 -22.39 35.74
CA LEU A 145 34.49 -22.18 34.60
C LEU A 145 34.66 -20.74 34.12
N ALA A 146 35.51 -20.54 33.12
CA ALA A 146 35.62 -19.29 32.39
C ALA A 146 34.33 -19.09 31.57
N LEU A 147 33.49 -18.15 31.97
CA LEU A 147 32.30 -17.75 31.24
C LEU A 147 32.74 -16.78 30.12
N THR A 148 33.15 -17.30 28.97
CA THR A 148 33.34 -16.50 27.76
C THR A 148 31.98 -16.10 27.20
N LEU A 149 31.61 -14.84 27.39
CA LEU A 149 30.48 -14.20 26.71
C LEU A 149 30.87 -14.01 25.24
N ALA A 150 30.58 -15.00 24.40
CA ALA A 150 30.72 -14.87 22.96
C ALA A 150 29.66 -13.87 22.45
N LEU A 151 30.10 -12.63 22.13
CA LEU A 151 29.33 -11.74 21.28
C LEU A 151 29.23 -12.38 19.89
N LEU A 152 28.16 -13.12 19.65
CA LEU A 152 27.75 -13.47 18.30
C LEU A 152 27.30 -12.17 17.61
N PRO A 153 27.91 -11.77 16.48
CA PRO A 153 27.33 -10.72 15.68
C PRO A 153 25.93 -11.20 15.25
N ALA A 154 24.91 -10.37 15.49
CA ALA A 154 23.59 -10.60 14.91
C ALA A 154 23.76 -10.56 13.40
N THR A 155 23.88 -11.73 12.78
CA THR A 155 23.77 -11.88 11.34
C THR A 155 22.33 -11.56 10.99
N THR A 156 22.07 -10.31 10.62
CA THR A 156 20.87 -9.98 9.84
C THR A 156 20.90 -10.90 8.63
N PRO A 157 19.88 -11.76 8.40
CA PRO A 157 19.85 -12.54 7.17
C PRO A 157 19.93 -11.57 5.99
N PRO A 158 20.67 -11.91 4.92
CA PRO A 158 20.65 -11.10 3.72
C PRO A 158 19.19 -10.98 3.27
N ALA A 159 18.76 -9.74 3.00
CA ALA A 159 17.54 -9.49 2.27
C ALA A 159 17.62 -10.32 0.98
N HIS A 160 16.79 -11.36 0.90
CA HIS A 160 16.67 -12.11 -0.34
C HIS A 160 16.08 -11.12 -1.35
N ALA A 161 16.78 -10.90 -2.45
CA ALA A 161 16.17 -10.34 -3.64
C ALA A 161 15.01 -11.28 -4.00
N ALA A 162 13.79 -10.83 -3.79
CA ALA A 162 12.61 -11.58 -4.18
C ALA A 162 12.44 -11.35 -5.68
N ASP A 163 12.95 -12.27 -6.49
CA ASP A 163 12.51 -12.40 -7.88
C ASP A 163 10.98 -12.42 -7.89
N ASP A 164 10.33 -11.74 -8.84
CA ASP A 164 8.86 -11.74 -8.97
C ASP A 164 8.34 -13.19 -8.86
N THR A 165 7.66 -13.48 -7.75
CA THR A 165 7.30 -14.86 -7.36
C THR A 165 6.07 -15.38 -8.12
N CYS A 166 5.66 -14.71 -9.20
CA CYS A 166 4.43 -14.98 -9.94
C CYS A 166 4.48 -16.23 -10.84
N THR A 167 5.43 -17.15 -10.65
CA THR A 167 5.54 -18.37 -11.44
C THR A 167 5.24 -19.61 -10.58
N GLY A 168 4.17 -20.32 -10.94
CA GLY A 168 3.75 -21.59 -10.28
C GLY A 168 2.47 -21.47 -9.45
N PRO A 169 1.82 -22.59 -9.08
CA PRO A 169 0.66 -22.57 -8.20
C PRO A 169 1.11 -22.23 -6.77
N HIS A 170 1.10 -20.94 -6.45
CA HIS A 170 1.48 -20.43 -5.14
C HIS A 170 0.27 -19.77 -4.50
N LEU A 171 -0.28 -20.42 -3.48
CA LEU A 171 -1.06 -19.71 -2.47
C LEU A 171 -0.07 -19.23 -1.42
N ILE A 172 -0.18 -17.96 -1.04
CA ILE A 172 0.69 -17.36 -0.02
C ILE A 172 0.00 -17.56 1.33
N ASP A 173 0.58 -18.38 2.21
CA ASP A 173 -0.03 -18.72 3.51
C ASP A 173 0.33 -17.73 4.64
N GLN A 174 1.25 -16.80 4.39
CA GLN A 174 1.66 -15.77 5.34
C GLN A 174 0.97 -14.44 5.05
N ALA A 175 0.34 -13.86 6.07
CA ALA A 175 -0.31 -12.57 5.94
C ALA A 175 0.70 -11.46 5.64
N SER A 176 0.30 -10.53 4.76
CA SER A 176 1.13 -9.37 4.42
C SER A 176 1.30 -8.45 5.64
N PRO A 177 2.54 -8.03 5.98
CA PRO A 177 2.77 -6.99 6.99
C PRO A 177 2.07 -5.66 6.67
N THR A 178 1.73 -5.44 5.39
CA THR A 178 1.04 -4.23 4.94
C THR A 178 -0.36 -4.09 5.54
N LEU A 179 -1.15 -5.17 5.61
CA LEU A 179 -2.49 -5.12 6.21
C LEU A 179 -2.43 -4.79 7.71
N ALA A 180 -1.41 -5.30 8.42
CA ALA A 180 -1.19 -4.95 9.82
C ALA A 180 -0.83 -3.46 10.00
N ARG A 181 0.05 -2.93 9.13
CA ARG A 181 0.43 -1.50 9.14
C ARG A 181 -0.74 -0.56 8.85
N LEU A 182 -1.66 -0.98 7.99
CA LEU A 182 -2.87 -0.23 7.66
C LEU A 182 -4.02 -0.47 8.66
N GLN A 183 -3.80 -1.26 9.72
CA GLN A 183 -4.80 -1.54 10.75
C GLN A 183 -6.11 -2.10 10.18
N VAL A 184 -5.99 -3.00 9.19
CA VAL A 184 -7.13 -3.52 8.43
C VAL A 184 -8.11 -4.27 9.32
N SER A 185 -7.63 -5.09 10.26
CA SER A 185 -8.50 -5.82 11.19
C SER A 185 -9.35 -4.87 12.07
N GLN A 186 -8.79 -3.73 12.49
CA GLN A 186 -9.54 -2.71 13.22
C GLN A 186 -10.56 -2.01 12.32
N ALA A 187 -10.22 -1.75 11.06
CA ALA A 187 -11.13 -1.15 10.09
C ALA A 187 -12.31 -2.09 9.76
N HIS A 188 -12.04 -3.38 9.55
CA HIS A 188 -13.05 -4.43 9.27
C HIS A 188 -14.04 -4.62 10.41
N ALA A 189 -13.67 -4.32 11.65
CA ALA A 189 -14.61 -4.30 12.77
C ALA A 189 -15.70 -3.22 12.65
N LEU A 190 -15.49 -2.22 11.79
CA LEU A 190 -16.41 -1.10 11.55
C LEU A 190 -17.07 -1.17 10.16
N SER A 191 -16.32 -1.58 9.14
CA SER A 191 -16.78 -1.65 7.76
C SER A 191 -15.91 -2.61 6.96
N THR A 192 -16.54 -3.39 6.08
CA THR A 192 -15.89 -4.31 5.12
C THR A 192 -16.12 -3.89 3.66
N GLY A 193 -16.75 -2.73 3.41
CA GLY A 193 -17.06 -2.23 2.07
C GLY A 193 -18.40 -2.72 1.49
N SER A 194 -19.25 -3.36 2.30
CA SER A 194 -20.54 -3.89 1.85
C SER A 194 -21.43 -2.81 1.21
N GLY A 195 -22.04 -3.13 0.07
CA GLY A 195 -22.93 -2.23 -0.66
C GLY A 195 -22.24 -1.20 -1.54
N VAL A 196 -20.90 -1.16 -1.55
CA VAL A 196 -20.11 -0.27 -2.41
C VAL A 196 -19.65 -1.03 -3.66
N VAL A 197 -19.83 -0.40 -4.82
CA VAL A 197 -19.27 -0.85 -6.09
C VAL A 197 -18.02 -0.04 -6.38
N VAL A 198 -16.91 -0.74 -6.59
CA VAL A 198 -15.61 -0.16 -6.99
C VAL A 198 -15.36 -0.54 -8.45
N ALA A 199 -15.31 0.45 -9.34
CA ALA A 199 -14.89 0.25 -10.71
C ALA A 199 -13.36 0.15 -10.79
N VAL A 200 -12.86 -0.87 -11.48
CA VAL A 200 -11.44 -1.06 -11.77
C VAL A 200 -11.24 -0.77 -13.24
N ILE A 201 -10.78 0.44 -13.55
CA ILE A 201 -10.58 0.94 -14.92
C ILE A 201 -9.15 0.60 -15.33
N ASP A 202 -8.99 -0.59 -15.91
CA ASP A 202 -7.69 -1.27 -16.04
C ASP A 202 -7.69 -2.31 -17.20
N SER A 203 -6.90 -3.38 -17.11
CA SER A 203 -6.79 -4.44 -18.12
C SER A 203 -7.93 -5.48 -18.13
N GLY A 204 -8.88 -5.36 -17.21
CA GLY A 204 -9.90 -6.37 -16.90
C GLY A 204 -9.67 -7.01 -15.53
N ILE A 205 -10.49 -7.98 -15.14
CA ILE A 205 -10.31 -8.75 -13.90
C ILE A 205 -10.58 -10.22 -14.20
N ASP A 206 -9.66 -11.13 -13.90
CA ASP A 206 -9.92 -12.57 -13.95
C ASP A 206 -10.94 -13.00 -12.88
N ALA A 207 -12.23 -13.08 -13.28
CA ALA A 207 -13.30 -13.49 -12.39
C ALA A 207 -13.25 -14.99 -12.03
N THR A 208 -12.37 -15.78 -12.65
CA THR A 208 -12.17 -17.19 -12.27
C THR A 208 -11.24 -17.34 -11.07
N ASN A 209 -10.54 -16.26 -10.67
CA ASN A 209 -9.73 -16.27 -9.46
C ASN A 209 -10.60 -16.56 -8.21
N PRO A 210 -10.22 -17.53 -7.37
CA PRO A 210 -11.04 -17.99 -6.25
C PRO A 210 -11.28 -16.93 -5.17
N HIS A 211 -10.39 -15.94 -5.04
CA HIS A 211 -10.57 -14.80 -4.12
C HIS A 211 -11.58 -13.78 -4.64
N LEU A 212 -11.81 -13.71 -5.97
CA LEU A 212 -12.51 -12.61 -6.62
C LEU A 212 -13.87 -12.98 -7.22
N GLY A 213 -14.09 -14.23 -7.61
CA GLY A 213 -15.23 -14.57 -8.49
C GLY A 213 -16.60 -14.12 -8.00
N ALA A 214 -16.87 -14.19 -6.70
CA ALA A 214 -18.15 -13.71 -6.15
C ALA A 214 -18.18 -12.21 -5.81
N ALA A 215 -17.05 -11.50 -5.93
CA ALA A 215 -16.94 -10.04 -5.83
C ALA A 215 -17.13 -9.34 -7.18
N VAL A 216 -16.71 -9.98 -8.27
CA VAL A 216 -16.78 -9.41 -9.62
C VAL A 216 -18.23 -9.33 -10.12
N LEU A 217 -18.58 -8.20 -10.72
CA LEU A 217 -19.82 -7.93 -11.45
C LEU A 217 -19.61 -8.15 -12.95
N PRO A 218 -20.70 -8.24 -13.75
CA PRO A 218 -20.58 -8.16 -15.20
C PRO A 218 -19.77 -6.93 -15.63
N GLY A 219 -18.73 -7.16 -16.43
CA GLY A 219 -17.75 -6.15 -16.81
C GLY A 219 -18.13 -5.34 -18.04
N ILE A 220 -17.45 -4.22 -18.21
CA ILE A 220 -17.53 -3.36 -19.40
C ILE A 220 -16.21 -3.53 -20.16
N ASP A 221 -16.29 -3.90 -21.44
CA ASP A 221 -15.12 -3.92 -22.32
C ASP A 221 -15.18 -2.79 -23.33
N LEU A 222 -14.11 -2.00 -23.38
CA LEU A 222 -13.92 -0.89 -24.31
C LEU A 222 -12.75 -1.12 -25.27
N VAL A 223 -12.14 -2.32 -25.24
CA VAL A 223 -11.03 -2.71 -26.11
C VAL A 223 -11.58 -3.44 -27.33
N ASP A 224 -11.34 -2.89 -28.52
CA ASP A 224 -11.70 -3.54 -29.78
C ASP A 224 -10.54 -4.45 -30.25
N ASP A 225 -10.35 -5.58 -29.58
CA ASP A 225 -9.32 -6.57 -29.91
C ASP A 225 -9.87 -7.80 -30.66
N THR A 226 -11.07 -7.67 -31.26
CA THR A 226 -11.83 -8.73 -31.95
C THR A 226 -12.26 -9.92 -31.07
N SER A 227 -11.87 -9.93 -29.80
CA SER A 227 -12.33 -10.93 -28.85
C SER A 227 -13.65 -10.43 -28.23
N THR A 228 -14.67 -11.28 -28.18
CA THR A 228 -15.92 -10.98 -27.44
C THR A 228 -15.69 -11.14 -25.94
N THR A 229 -14.57 -10.60 -25.45
CA THR A 229 -14.06 -10.87 -24.11
C THR A 229 -14.77 -9.95 -23.13
N PRO A 230 -15.53 -10.49 -22.16
CA PRO A 230 -16.12 -9.66 -21.11
C PRO A 230 -15.02 -9.00 -20.28
N GLY A 231 -15.31 -7.87 -19.60
CA GLY A 231 -14.34 -7.22 -18.71
C GLY A 231 -13.83 -8.12 -17.57
N GLU A 232 -14.51 -9.24 -17.33
CA GLU A 232 -14.20 -10.35 -16.42
C GLU A 232 -13.06 -11.27 -16.89
N VAL A 233 -12.29 -10.85 -17.90
CA VAL A 233 -11.08 -11.51 -18.35
C VAL A 233 -9.95 -10.50 -18.38
N ASP A 234 -8.78 -10.94 -17.93
CA ASP A 234 -7.58 -10.12 -17.87
C ASP A 234 -6.44 -10.85 -18.58
N LEU A 235 -5.90 -10.22 -19.63
CA LEU A 235 -4.80 -10.77 -20.44
C LEU A 235 -3.44 -10.19 -20.05
N ASP A 236 -3.43 -9.19 -19.16
CA ASP A 236 -2.22 -8.52 -18.66
C ASP A 236 -1.90 -8.99 -17.24
N GLY A 237 -2.93 -9.16 -16.41
CA GLY A 237 -2.84 -9.58 -15.01
C GLY A 237 -2.85 -8.42 -14.01
N HIS A 238 -2.59 -7.20 -14.47
CA HIS A 238 -2.51 -6.02 -13.62
C HIS A 238 -3.86 -5.67 -12.97
N GLY A 239 -4.96 -5.67 -13.73
CA GLY A 239 -6.28 -5.39 -13.19
C GLY A 239 -6.75 -6.43 -12.18
N THR A 240 -6.37 -7.70 -12.37
CA THR A 240 -6.58 -8.78 -11.39
C THR A 240 -5.78 -8.56 -10.10
N ALA A 241 -4.53 -8.07 -10.20
CA ALA A 241 -3.72 -7.73 -9.03
C ALA A 241 -4.28 -6.53 -8.26
N VAL A 242 -4.75 -5.50 -8.97
CA VAL A 242 -5.44 -4.34 -8.39
C VAL A 242 -6.74 -4.77 -7.69
N ALA A 243 -7.54 -5.61 -8.34
CA ALA A 243 -8.77 -6.17 -7.79
C ALA A 243 -8.54 -6.93 -6.48
N GLY A 244 -7.47 -7.72 -6.40
CA GLY A 244 -7.09 -8.45 -5.19
C GLY A 244 -6.82 -7.54 -3.99
N ILE A 245 -6.07 -6.46 -4.21
CA ILE A 245 -5.76 -5.47 -3.15
C ILE A 245 -7.06 -4.81 -2.65
N ILE A 246 -7.99 -4.53 -3.55
CA ILE A 246 -9.25 -3.85 -3.21
C ILE A 246 -10.18 -4.80 -2.46
N ALA A 247 -10.48 -5.99 -3.00
CA ALA A 247 -11.59 -6.82 -2.52
C ALA A 247 -11.37 -8.34 -2.62
N ALA A 248 -10.12 -8.83 -2.58
CA ALA A 248 -9.89 -10.26 -2.40
C ALA A 248 -10.60 -10.77 -1.13
N ARG A 249 -11.36 -11.85 -1.27
CA ARG A 249 -11.99 -12.56 -0.15
C ARG A 249 -11.04 -13.62 0.36
N THR A 250 -11.25 -14.08 1.58
CA THR A 250 -10.45 -15.19 2.12
C THR A 250 -10.68 -16.48 1.33
N PHE A 251 -9.61 -17.23 1.09
CA PHE A 251 -9.64 -18.53 0.43
C PHE A 251 -8.79 -19.54 1.22
N PRO A 252 -9.26 -20.79 1.43
CA PRO A 252 -8.51 -21.77 2.20
C PRO A 252 -7.10 -22.00 1.67
N GLY A 253 -6.11 -21.88 2.56
CA GLY A 253 -4.69 -22.04 2.21
C GLY A 253 -4.00 -20.77 1.70
N SER A 254 -4.73 -19.66 1.56
CA SER A 254 -4.18 -18.34 1.25
C SER A 254 -4.46 -17.34 2.38
N ALA A 255 -3.50 -16.46 2.60
CA ALA A 255 -3.56 -15.31 3.49
C ALA A 255 -3.77 -13.98 2.73
N VAL A 256 -4.02 -14.04 1.41
CA VAL A 256 -4.44 -12.88 0.62
C VAL A 256 -5.84 -12.45 1.05
N GLU A 257 -5.96 -11.17 1.38
CA GLU A 257 -7.21 -10.52 1.73
C GLU A 257 -7.16 -9.06 1.25
N GLY A 258 -8.24 -8.62 0.61
CA GLY A 258 -8.39 -7.26 0.14
C GLY A 258 -8.80 -6.32 1.26
N LEU A 259 -8.61 -5.03 1.03
CA LEU A 259 -8.90 -4.02 2.04
C LEU A 259 -10.41 -3.87 2.31
N ALA A 260 -11.26 -4.08 1.31
CA ALA A 260 -12.71 -4.01 1.35
C ALA A 260 -13.35 -5.31 0.80
N PRO A 261 -13.27 -6.44 1.52
CA PRO A 261 -13.60 -7.77 1.00
C PRO A 261 -15.09 -7.97 0.65
N ASP A 262 -15.99 -7.15 1.20
CA ASP A 262 -17.42 -7.18 0.91
C ASP A 262 -17.86 -6.16 -0.16
N ALA A 263 -16.92 -5.37 -0.70
CA ALA A 263 -17.20 -4.54 -1.87
C ALA A 263 -17.44 -5.41 -3.11
N ARG A 264 -18.15 -4.84 -4.08
CA ARG A 264 -18.30 -5.44 -5.43
C ARG A 264 -17.37 -4.74 -6.39
N LEU A 265 -16.78 -5.50 -7.30
CA LEU A 265 -15.87 -4.99 -8.32
C LEU A 265 -16.58 -4.90 -9.66
N LEU A 266 -16.56 -3.74 -10.30
CA LEU A 266 -16.98 -3.54 -11.68
C LEU A 266 -15.72 -3.50 -12.57
N PRO A 267 -15.39 -4.57 -13.31
CA PRO A 267 -14.30 -4.52 -14.27
C PRO A 267 -14.65 -3.55 -15.41
N VAL A 268 -13.76 -2.60 -15.69
CA VAL A 268 -13.86 -1.71 -16.86
C VAL A 268 -12.56 -1.84 -17.64
N ARG A 269 -12.57 -2.73 -18.63
CA ARG A 269 -11.40 -3.06 -19.44
C ARG A 269 -11.16 -1.96 -20.47
N VAL A 270 -10.05 -1.24 -20.33
CA VAL A 270 -9.66 -0.13 -21.23
C VAL A 270 -8.39 -0.42 -22.03
N TYR A 271 -7.68 -1.50 -21.72
CA TYR A 271 -6.59 -2.04 -22.54
C TYR A 271 -6.50 -3.56 -22.41
N SER A 272 -5.89 -4.22 -23.41
CA SER A 272 -5.62 -5.65 -23.34
C SER A 272 -4.29 -5.96 -22.67
N GLN A 273 -3.25 -5.20 -23.02
CA GLN A 273 -1.89 -5.30 -22.49
C GLN A 273 -1.24 -3.93 -22.54
N ASN A 274 -0.31 -3.64 -21.64
CA ASN A 274 0.38 -2.35 -21.60
C ASN A 274 1.78 -2.38 -22.25
N THR A 275 1.88 -2.99 -23.43
CA THR A 275 3.13 -3.11 -24.19
C THR A 275 3.15 -2.20 -25.41
N ASP A 276 4.34 -1.90 -25.94
CA ASP A 276 4.47 -1.09 -27.16
C ASP A 276 3.79 -1.74 -28.36
N ASP A 277 3.78 -3.06 -28.44
CA ASP A 277 3.11 -3.77 -29.52
C ASP A 277 1.59 -3.71 -29.39
N ALA A 278 1.06 -3.80 -28.17
CA ALA A 278 -0.36 -3.57 -27.91
C ALA A 278 -0.76 -2.13 -28.24
N ARG A 279 0.07 -1.12 -27.91
CA ARG A 279 -0.18 0.28 -28.30
C ARG A 279 -0.22 0.45 -29.82
N LYS A 280 0.74 -0.12 -30.55
CA LYS A 280 0.77 -0.09 -32.03
C LYS A 280 -0.44 -0.81 -32.64
N ALA A 281 -0.91 -1.88 -32.01
CA ALA A 281 -2.09 -2.62 -32.41
C ALA A 281 -3.41 -1.94 -32.02
N GLY A 282 -3.37 -0.81 -31.30
CA GLY A 282 -4.56 -0.10 -30.84
C GLY A 282 -5.24 -0.78 -29.64
N THR A 283 -4.62 -1.76 -28.98
CA THR A 283 -5.17 -2.48 -27.83
C THR A 283 -4.56 -2.05 -26.49
N GLY A 284 -3.48 -1.27 -26.49
CA GLY A 284 -2.91 -0.63 -25.29
C GLY A 284 -3.78 0.50 -24.70
N PRO A 285 -3.41 1.13 -23.58
CA PRO A 285 -4.22 2.20 -22.98
C PRO A 285 -4.26 3.46 -23.86
N THR A 286 -5.41 4.12 -23.90
CA THR A 286 -5.60 5.38 -24.63
C THR A 286 -6.49 6.33 -23.83
N SER A 287 -6.23 7.64 -23.91
CA SER A 287 -6.99 8.69 -23.22
C SER A 287 -8.50 8.62 -23.47
N ASP A 288 -8.92 8.33 -24.71
CA ASP A 288 -10.35 8.22 -25.06
C ASP A 288 -11.03 7.04 -24.36
N ARG A 289 -10.39 5.87 -24.32
CA ARG A 289 -10.94 4.69 -23.61
C ARG A 289 -10.93 4.87 -22.10
N ILE A 290 -9.91 5.51 -21.53
CA ILE A 290 -9.88 5.82 -20.10
C ILE A 290 -11.04 6.77 -19.75
N ALA A 291 -11.25 7.83 -20.54
CA ALA A 291 -12.37 8.76 -20.35
C ALA A 291 -13.74 8.06 -20.52
N ALA A 292 -13.88 7.21 -21.54
CA ALA A 292 -15.08 6.41 -21.74
C ALA A 292 -15.33 5.44 -20.57
N GLY A 293 -14.28 4.82 -20.04
CA GLY A 293 -14.34 3.93 -18.89
C GLY A 293 -14.79 4.64 -17.61
N ILE A 294 -14.27 5.85 -17.36
CA ILE A 294 -14.69 6.68 -16.21
C ILE A 294 -16.19 7.02 -16.32
N ARG A 295 -16.66 7.43 -17.50
CA ARG A 295 -18.09 7.72 -17.72
C ARG A 295 -18.96 6.48 -17.56
N ALA A 296 -18.56 5.36 -18.17
CA ALA A 296 -19.31 4.12 -18.12
C ALA A 296 -19.41 3.56 -16.69
N ALA A 297 -18.34 3.70 -15.88
CA ALA A 297 -18.35 3.35 -14.46
C ALA A 297 -19.37 4.20 -13.68
N ALA A 298 -19.39 5.51 -13.91
CA ALA A 298 -20.37 6.41 -13.29
C ALA A 298 -21.82 6.05 -13.70
N ASP A 299 -22.05 5.80 -14.99
CA ASP A 299 -23.37 5.40 -15.51
C ASP A 299 -23.85 4.06 -14.94
N ALA A 300 -22.92 3.15 -14.65
CA ALA A 300 -23.19 1.87 -13.99
C ALA A 300 -23.40 1.99 -12.47
N GLY A 301 -23.28 3.20 -11.90
CA GLY A 301 -23.49 3.46 -10.47
C GLY A 301 -22.31 3.03 -9.59
N ALA A 302 -21.09 2.96 -10.12
CA ALA A 302 -19.91 2.79 -9.29
C ALA A 302 -19.74 3.98 -8.34
N VAL A 303 -19.39 3.69 -7.10
CA VAL A 303 -19.21 4.69 -6.04
C VAL A 303 -17.77 5.15 -5.97
N ILE A 304 -16.83 4.24 -6.23
CA ILE A 304 -15.39 4.49 -6.30
C ILE A 304 -14.88 4.04 -7.67
N ALA A 305 -13.98 4.78 -8.30
CA ALA A 305 -13.23 4.33 -9.46
C ALA A 305 -11.73 4.30 -9.14
N ASN A 306 -11.11 3.14 -9.28
CA ASN A 306 -9.66 2.98 -9.27
C ASN A 306 -9.13 3.15 -10.70
N VAL A 307 -8.25 4.14 -10.90
CA VAL A 307 -7.53 4.36 -12.16
C VAL A 307 -6.03 4.23 -11.91
N SER A 308 -5.50 3.03 -12.10
CA SER A 308 -4.07 2.74 -11.91
C SER A 308 -3.20 3.11 -13.11
N LEU A 309 -3.64 4.12 -13.88
CA LEU A 309 -3.00 4.62 -15.09
C LEU A 309 -2.67 6.11 -14.92
N SER A 310 -1.57 6.54 -15.53
CA SER A 310 -1.13 7.93 -15.47
C SER A 310 -0.47 8.34 -16.78
N SER A 311 -0.70 9.57 -17.23
CA SER A 311 -0.01 10.19 -18.37
C SER A 311 0.49 11.59 -18.01
N THR A 312 1.47 12.09 -18.76
CA THR A 312 1.90 13.49 -18.66
C THR A 312 0.95 14.47 -19.36
N GLU A 313 0.02 13.95 -20.16
CA GLU A 313 -0.86 14.76 -21.01
C GLU A 313 -2.13 15.22 -20.28
N ASP A 314 -2.37 16.53 -20.31
CA ASP A 314 -3.66 17.15 -19.94
C ASP A 314 -4.61 17.06 -21.15
N VAL A 315 -5.52 16.09 -21.10
CA VAL A 315 -6.45 15.79 -22.19
C VAL A 315 -7.88 16.16 -21.78
N PRO A 316 -8.53 17.14 -22.44
CA PRO A 316 -9.86 17.64 -22.06
C PRO A 316 -10.95 16.56 -21.91
N VAL A 317 -10.91 15.50 -22.73
CA VAL A 317 -11.91 14.42 -22.66
C VAL A 317 -11.85 13.66 -21.33
N ILE A 318 -10.66 13.51 -20.74
CA ILE A 318 -10.49 12.89 -19.42
C ILE A 318 -10.97 13.85 -18.33
N ALA A 319 -10.63 15.14 -18.43
CA ALA A 319 -11.10 16.16 -17.49
C ALA A 319 -12.64 16.21 -17.43
N ASP A 320 -13.30 16.19 -18.60
CA ASP A 320 -14.75 16.17 -18.70
C ASP A 320 -15.37 14.88 -18.14
N ALA A 321 -14.69 13.74 -18.31
CA ALA A 321 -15.13 12.47 -17.74
C ALA A 321 -15.00 12.44 -16.22
N VAL A 322 -13.91 13.00 -15.66
CA VAL A 322 -13.70 13.18 -14.23
C VAL A 322 -14.79 14.05 -13.62
N ALA A 323 -15.04 15.22 -14.20
CA ALA A 323 -16.10 16.13 -13.74
C ALA A 323 -17.48 15.45 -13.79
N TYR A 324 -17.77 14.74 -14.88
CA TYR A 324 -19.01 13.98 -15.02
C TYR A 324 -19.17 12.92 -13.91
N ALA A 325 -18.14 12.12 -13.66
CA ALA A 325 -18.16 11.09 -12.63
C ALA A 325 -18.33 11.67 -11.22
N HIS A 326 -17.63 12.78 -10.92
CA HIS A 326 -17.76 13.48 -9.64
C HIS A 326 -19.19 14.01 -9.42
N ASP A 327 -19.79 14.62 -10.45
CA ASP A 327 -21.19 15.09 -10.42
C ASP A 327 -22.21 13.94 -10.24
N HIS A 328 -21.83 12.70 -10.58
CA HIS A 328 -22.62 11.48 -10.34
C HIS A 328 -22.37 10.85 -8.96
N GLY A 329 -21.59 11.51 -8.10
CA GLY A 329 -21.29 11.02 -6.75
C GLY A 329 -20.25 9.90 -6.70
N MET A 330 -19.43 9.75 -7.75
CA MET A 330 -18.32 8.80 -7.77
C MET A 330 -17.01 9.47 -7.37
N LEU A 331 -16.27 8.88 -6.42
CA LEU A 331 -14.90 9.29 -6.11
C LEU A 331 -13.92 8.59 -7.04
N ILE A 332 -13.10 9.34 -7.75
CA ILE A 332 -12.00 8.80 -8.56
C ILE A 332 -10.72 8.81 -7.73
N VAL A 333 -10.06 7.66 -7.67
CA VAL A 333 -8.76 7.47 -7.01
C VAL A 333 -7.78 7.07 -8.10
N ALA A 334 -6.71 7.85 -8.29
CA ALA A 334 -5.81 7.67 -9.42
C ALA A 334 -4.33 7.69 -9.04
N SER A 335 -3.54 6.93 -9.79
CA SER A 335 -2.09 6.84 -9.64
C SER A 335 -1.42 8.20 -9.90
N ALA A 336 -0.57 8.63 -8.96
CA ALA A 336 0.27 9.80 -9.13
C ALA A 336 1.40 9.61 -10.17
N GLY A 337 1.62 8.38 -10.63
CA GLY A 337 2.57 7.97 -11.66
C GLY A 337 3.84 7.31 -11.11
N ASN A 338 4.45 6.47 -11.93
CA ASN A 338 5.74 5.82 -11.67
C ASN A 338 6.80 6.35 -12.64
N ARG A 339 8.02 6.61 -12.17
CA ARG A 339 9.13 7.08 -13.04
C ARG A 339 9.43 6.07 -14.15
N ALA A 340 9.57 4.79 -13.81
CA ALA A 340 9.99 3.75 -14.73
C ALA A 340 8.98 3.44 -15.87
N SER A 341 7.69 3.72 -15.68
CA SER A 341 6.64 3.46 -16.69
C SER A 341 6.02 4.73 -17.28
N SER A 342 6.52 5.90 -16.88
CA SER A 342 6.02 7.20 -17.35
C SER A 342 6.76 7.67 -18.61
N GLU A 343 6.07 8.43 -19.46
CA GLU A 343 6.64 9.13 -20.61
C GLU A 343 7.75 10.12 -20.23
N SER A 344 7.70 10.61 -18.99
CA SER A 344 8.74 11.43 -18.37
C SER A 344 8.99 10.99 -16.92
N GLU A 345 10.26 10.88 -16.55
CA GLU A 345 10.68 10.63 -15.16
C GLU A 345 10.65 11.90 -14.28
N THR A 346 10.44 13.07 -14.88
CA THR A 346 10.44 14.34 -14.13
C THR A 346 9.20 14.50 -13.27
N ASP A 347 9.39 15.01 -12.06
CA ASP A 347 8.28 15.42 -11.20
C ASP A 347 7.37 16.45 -11.86
N GLY A 348 6.10 16.39 -11.49
CA GLY A 348 5.06 17.24 -12.05
C GLY A 348 3.74 16.51 -12.20
N PRO A 349 2.69 17.24 -12.63
CA PRO A 349 1.35 16.70 -12.78
C PRO A 349 1.30 15.40 -13.58
N ARG A 350 0.43 14.48 -13.15
CA ARG A 350 0.06 13.28 -13.90
C ARG A 350 -1.44 13.17 -13.95
N TYR A 351 -1.99 12.86 -15.12
CA TYR A 351 -3.44 12.81 -15.35
C TYR A 351 -3.90 11.35 -15.47
N PRO A 352 -5.08 10.99 -14.90
CA PRO A 352 -6.10 11.89 -14.34
C PRO A 352 -5.83 12.39 -12.91
N ALA A 353 -4.82 11.90 -12.20
CA ALA A 353 -4.59 12.25 -10.78
C ALA A 353 -4.52 13.75 -10.48
N ALA A 354 -4.04 14.58 -11.41
CA ALA A 354 -3.94 16.02 -11.24
C ALA A 354 -5.24 16.79 -11.51
N TYR A 355 -6.33 16.14 -11.94
CA TYR A 355 -7.60 16.83 -12.14
C TYR A 355 -8.30 17.13 -10.80
N PRO A 356 -8.97 18.29 -10.67
CA PRO A 356 -9.81 18.57 -9.51
C PRO A 356 -10.87 17.48 -9.29
N GLY A 357 -11.07 17.09 -8.03
CA GLY A 357 -12.03 16.04 -7.65
C GLY A 357 -11.49 14.61 -7.74
N VAL A 358 -10.23 14.42 -8.18
CA VAL A 358 -9.53 13.13 -8.13
C VAL A 358 -8.67 13.07 -6.88
N LEU A 359 -8.66 11.92 -6.20
CA LEU A 359 -7.75 11.64 -5.09
C LEU A 359 -6.47 11.01 -5.63
N ALA A 360 -5.39 11.78 -5.70
CA ALA A 360 -4.11 11.34 -6.25
C ALA A 360 -3.24 10.56 -5.25
N VAL A 361 -2.73 9.40 -5.67
CA VAL A 361 -2.05 8.46 -4.77
C VAL A 361 -0.59 8.23 -5.17
N ALA A 362 0.33 8.57 -4.26
CA ALA A 362 1.75 8.25 -4.36
C ALA A 362 2.09 6.90 -3.72
N ALA A 363 3.18 6.29 -4.18
CA ALA A 363 3.66 5.00 -3.67
C ALA A 363 4.63 5.17 -2.49
N LEU A 364 4.46 4.34 -1.48
CA LEU A 364 5.44 4.13 -0.41
C LEU A 364 6.24 2.86 -0.66
N ASP A 365 7.52 2.90 -0.30
CA ASP A 365 8.40 1.74 -0.31
C ASP A 365 8.10 0.76 0.85
N ALA A 366 8.87 -0.32 0.93
CA ALA A 366 8.71 -1.35 1.96
C ALA A 366 8.95 -0.81 3.39
N ASP A 367 9.72 0.27 3.54
CA ASP A 367 9.98 0.93 4.82
C ASP A 367 8.89 1.96 5.19
N GLY A 368 7.92 2.20 4.30
CA GLY A 368 6.86 3.19 4.49
C GLY A 368 7.30 4.63 4.20
N ARG A 369 8.39 4.82 3.46
CA ARG A 369 8.83 6.15 2.99
C ARG A 369 8.29 6.42 1.59
N PRO A 370 8.07 7.69 1.20
CA PRO A 370 7.76 8.02 -0.19
C PRO A 370 8.82 7.45 -1.12
N ALA A 371 8.38 6.66 -2.09
CA ALA A 371 9.31 5.96 -2.96
C ALA A 371 9.95 6.92 -3.98
N ASP A 372 11.25 6.78 -4.19
CA ASP A 372 11.99 7.45 -5.27
C ASP A 372 11.56 7.00 -6.67
N GLN A 373 10.67 6.02 -6.78
CA GLN A 373 10.11 5.56 -8.04
C GLN A 373 8.71 6.14 -8.30
N SER A 374 8.06 6.73 -7.28
CA SER A 374 6.79 7.44 -7.42
C SER A 374 7.03 8.86 -7.91
N ILE A 375 6.25 9.33 -8.88
CA ILE A 375 6.26 10.74 -9.28
C ILE A 375 5.78 11.60 -8.09
N HIS A 376 6.49 12.71 -7.86
CA HIS A 376 6.15 13.68 -6.82
C HIS A 376 5.58 14.96 -7.46
N GLY A 377 4.80 15.71 -6.70
CA GLY A 377 4.28 16.99 -7.17
C GLY A 377 3.11 17.56 -6.36
N PRO A 378 2.66 18.77 -6.73
CA PRO A 378 1.54 19.43 -6.10
C PRO A 378 0.20 18.72 -6.33
N HIS A 379 0.13 17.76 -7.26
CA HIS A 379 -1.07 16.94 -7.47
C HIS A 379 -1.23 15.82 -6.45
N VAL A 380 -0.19 15.40 -5.72
CA VAL A 380 -0.27 14.26 -4.79
C VAL A 380 -1.13 14.58 -3.56
N ASP A 381 -2.17 13.79 -3.28
CA ASP A 381 -3.04 14.04 -2.13
C ASP A 381 -2.73 13.14 -0.94
N ILE A 382 -2.38 11.88 -1.20
CA ILE A 382 -2.19 10.86 -0.18
C ILE A 382 -1.19 9.81 -0.67
N ALA A 383 -0.63 9.04 0.24
CA ALA A 383 0.26 7.93 -0.08
C ALA A 383 -0.23 6.61 0.51
N ALA A 384 0.15 5.51 -0.14
CA ALA A 384 -0.13 4.16 0.35
C ALA A 384 1.01 3.20 -0.03
N PRO A 385 1.10 2.03 0.63
CA PRO A 385 2.08 1.00 0.30
C PRO A 385 2.03 0.62 -1.17
N GLY A 386 3.17 0.69 -1.86
CA GLY A 386 3.30 0.32 -3.27
C GLY A 386 4.37 -0.74 -3.54
N ALA A 387 5.13 -1.19 -2.54
CA ALA A 387 6.14 -2.24 -2.66
C ALA A 387 5.77 -3.49 -1.84
N GLN A 388 6.30 -4.65 -2.27
CA GLN A 388 6.13 -5.95 -1.60
C GLN A 388 4.63 -6.28 -1.41
N VAL A 389 3.89 -6.17 -2.51
CA VAL A 389 2.42 -6.21 -2.52
C VAL A 389 1.94 -7.63 -2.75
N VAL A 390 1.43 -8.24 -1.68
CA VAL A 390 0.81 -9.57 -1.70
C VAL A 390 -0.63 -9.41 -2.22
N THR A 391 -0.94 -10.03 -3.36
CA THR A 391 -2.27 -9.94 -4.00
C THR A 391 -2.52 -11.14 -4.93
N THR A 392 -3.67 -11.15 -5.60
CA THR A 392 -4.08 -12.14 -6.60
C THR A 392 -3.41 -11.90 -7.95
N THR A 393 -3.37 -12.92 -8.81
CA THR A 393 -3.07 -12.76 -10.25
C THR A 393 -3.93 -13.73 -11.09
N THR A 394 -3.81 -13.64 -12.41
CA THR A 394 -4.54 -14.50 -13.36
C THR A 394 -4.21 -15.97 -13.17
N GLY A 395 -5.15 -16.85 -13.47
CA GLY A 395 -4.95 -18.30 -13.32
C GLY A 395 -5.17 -18.82 -11.90
N GLY A 396 -5.72 -17.99 -11.01
CA GLY A 396 -6.18 -18.38 -9.69
C GLY A 396 -5.07 -18.61 -8.65
N ILE A 397 -3.95 -17.90 -8.78
CA ILE A 397 -2.81 -17.97 -7.86
C ILE A 397 -2.60 -16.62 -7.15
N ASP A 398 -1.79 -16.63 -6.10
CA ASP A 398 -1.32 -15.44 -5.40
C ASP A 398 0.06 -15.03 -5.92
N CYS A 399 0.40 -13.75 -5.82
CA CYS A 399 1.73 -13.25 -6.10
C CYS A 399 2.15 -12.12 -5.15
N ILE A 400 3.46 -11.94 -5.01
CA ILE A 400 4.07 -10.73 -4.46
C ILE A 400 4.57 -9.89 -5.63
N TYR A 401 3.92 -8.75 -5.88
CA TYR A 401 4.31 -7.76 -6.87
C TYR A 401 5.20 -6.66 -6.26
N ALA A 402 5.85 -5.88 -7.13
CA ALA A 402 6.62 -4.70 -6.74
C ALA A 402 7.70 -5.05 -5.71
N THR A 403 8.41 -6.17 -5.91
CA THR A 403 9.47 -6.63 -5.01
C THR A 403 10.71 -5.74 -5.09
N ASP A 404 11.02 -5.26 -6.29
CA ASP A 404 12.22 -4.45 -6.57
C ASP A 404 11.96 -2.94 -6.58
N SER A 405 10.72 -2.52 -6.88
CA SER A 405 10.35 -1.12 -7.02
C SER A 405 8.91 -0.90 -6.61
N ALA A 406 8.65 0.13 -5.81
CA ALA A 406 7.29 0.52 -5.45
C ALA A 406 6.52 1.04 -6.66
N GLU A 407 5.24 0.68 -6.74
CA GLU A 407 4.33 1.15 -7.79
C GLU A 407 3.10 1.85 -7.23
N SER A 408 2.78 3.00 -7.80
CA SER A 408 1.63 3.82 -7.42
C SER A 408 0.31 3.21 -7.87
N SER A 409 0.29 2.31 -8.85
CA SER A 409 -0.87 1.49 -9.23
C SER A 409 -1.40 0.68 -8.04
N PHE A 410 -0.52 -0.05 -7.35
CA PHE A 410 -0.89 -0.83 -6.17
C PHE A 410 -1.24 0.05 -4.96
N ALA A 411 -0.55 1.16 -4.78
CA ALA A 411 -0.90 2.16 -3.77
C ALA A 411 -2.32 2.71 -3.99
N THR A 412 -2.67 2.99 -5.25
CA THR A 412 -4.02 3.45 -5.66
C THR A 412 -5.09 2.43 -5.28
N ALA A 413 -4.80 1.14 -5.45
CA ALA A 413 -5.71 0.06 -5.07
C ALA A 413 -5.97 0.02 -3.54
N TYR A 414 -4.93 0.20 -2.71
CA TYR A 414 -5.12 0.32 -1.26
C TYR A 414 -5.97 1.54 -0.89
N VAL A 415 -5.77 2.70 -1.52
CA VAL A 415 -6.61 3.88 -1.23
C VAL A 415 -8.04 3.67 -1.72
N SER A 416 -8.24 3.02 -2.86
CA SER A 416 -9.58 2.68 -3.38
C SER A 416 -10.34 1.75 -2.43
N GLY A 417 -9.68 0.73 -1.87
CA GLY A 417 -10.26 -0.11 -0.83
C GLY A 417 -10.60 0.69 0.44
N ALA A 418 -9.72 1.59 0.88
CA ALA A 418 -9.98 2.43 2.05
C ALA A 418 -11.17 3.36 1.82
N ALA A 419 -11.27 3.93 0.62
CA ALA A 419 -12.40 4.74 0.19
C ALA A 419 -13.70 3.94 0.18
N ALA A 420 -13.67 2.68 -0.27
CA ALA A 420 -14.83 1.80 -0.23
C ALA A 420 -15.28 1.49 1.21
N LEU A 421 -14.35 1.28 2.14
CA LEU A 421 -14.68 1.12 3.56
C LEU A 421 -15.39 2.37 4.10
N VAL A 422 -14.85 3.55 3.81
CA VAL A 422 -15.39 4.85 4.24
C VAL A 422 -16.77 5.12 3.64
N ALA A 423 -16.94 4.91 2.35
CA ALA A 423 -18.22 5.11 1.66
C ALA A 423 -19.32 4.17 2.20
N ALA A 424 -18.98 2.91 2.51
CA ALA A 424 -19.93 1.97 3.12
C ALA A 424 -20.37 2.41 4.54
N ALA A 425 -19.44 2.96 5.33
CA ALA A 425 -19.74 3.44 6.68
C ALA A 425 -20.45 4.79 6.70
N HIS A 426 -20.23 5.62 5.69
CA HIS A 426 -20.75 7.00 5.58
C HIS A 426 -21.48 7.22 4.24
N PRO A 427 -22.55 6.48 3.92
CA PRO A 427 -23.19 6.49 2.60
C PRO A 427 -23.98 7.77 2.27
N GLN A 428 -24.12 8.68 3.25
CA GLN A 428 -24.78 9.98 3.06
C GLN A 428 -23.81 11.11 2.71
N GLU A 429 -22.52 10.80 2.70
CA GLU A 429 -21.47 11.76 2.37
C GLU A 429 -21.17 11.74 0.87
N SER A 430 -20.61 12.85 0.40
CA SER A 430 -20.15 13.03 -0.98
C SER A 430 -18.74 12.47 -1.20
N PRO A 431 -18.32 12.29 -2.47
CA PRO A 431 -16.93 11.96 -2.83
C PRO A 431 -15.89 12.83 -2.13
N ASP A 432 -16.09 14.15 -2.09
CA ASP A 432 -15.16 15.07 -1.46
C ASP A 432 -15.06 14.86 0.05
N GLN A 433 -16.16 14.49 0.71
CA GLN A 433 -16.17 14.20 2.14
C GLN A 433 -15.47 12.88 2.45
N TRP A 434 -15.60 11.86 1.60
CA TRP A 434 -14.83 10.62 1.73
C TRP A 434 -13.33 10.87 1.52
N ALA A 435 -12.96 11.60 0.47
CA ALA A 435 -11.58 12.01 0.22
C ALA A 435 -11.01 12.84 1.39
N TYR A 436 -11.81 13.73 1.97
CA TYR A 436 -11.46 14.51 3.15
C TYR A 436 -11.19 13.61 4.36
N ARG A 437 -12.02 12.59 4.63
CA ARG A 437 -11.78 11.65 5.74
C ARG A 437 -10.43 10.95 5.61
N LEU A 438 -10.11 10.49 4.40
CA LEU A 438 -8.84 9.81 4.12
C LEU A 438 -7.65 10.76 4.30
N THR A 439 -7.70 11.95 3.71
CA THR A 439 -6.59 12.92 3.76
C THR A 439 -6.44 13.55 5.14
N ALA A 440 -7.54 13.94 5.81
CA ALA A 440 -7.50 14.53 7.15
C ALA A 440 -6.94 13.58 8.22
N THR A 441 -7.06 12.26 8.03
CA THR A 441 -6.57 11.26 9.00
C THR A 441 -5.30 10.53 8.60
N ALA A 442 -4.78 10.79 7.39
CA ALA A 442 -3.54 10.20 6.93
C ALA A 442 -2.37 10.46 7.92
N ALA A 443 -1.55 9.44 8.13
CA ALA A 443 -0.42 9.50 9.04
C ALA A 443 0.70 10.37 8.44
N ARG A 444 1.08 11.41 9.17
CA ARG A 444 2.10 12.39 8.76
C ARG A 444 2.86 12.93 9.96
N ALA A 445 4.10 13.35 9.74
CA ALA A 445 4.97 13.88 10.80
C ALA A 445 4.45 15.20 11.40
N ARG A 446 3.81 16.04 10.58
CA ARG A 446 3.24 17.33 10.98
C ARG A 446 1.78 17.38 10.56
N LEU A 447 0.87 17.38 11.53
CA LEU A 447 -0.57 17.22 11.30
C LEU A 447 -1.19 18.30 10.40
N ASP A 448 -0.61 19.50 10.38
CA ASP A 448 -1.08 20.67 9.64
C ASP A 448 -0.26 20.92 8.35
N SER A 449 0.53 19.95 7.89
CA SER A 449 1.40 20.12 6.72
C SER A 449 1.15 19.03 5.68
N ARG A 450 0.96 19.47 4.44
CA ARG A 450 1.05 18.67 3.20
C ARG A 450 2.46 18.80 2.62
N ASP A 451 2.96 17.77 1.97
CA ASP A 451 4.14 17.84 1.08
C ASP A 451 3.85 17.24 -0.30
N ASP A 452 4.77 17.39 -1.24
CA ASP A 452 4.60 16.94 -2.63
C ASP A 452 4.98 15.46 -2.85
N GLN A 453 5.49 14.78 -1.83
CA GLN A 453 5.92 13.38 -1.94
C GLN A 453 4.84 12.41 -1.47
N ALA A 454 4.22 12.72 -0.32
CA ALA A 454 3.17 11.90 0.28
C ALA A 454 1.82 12.62 0.37
N GLY A 455 1.74 13.87 -0.08
CA GLY A 455 0.52 14.68 0.08
C GLY A 455 0.25 14.92 1.56
N TRP A 456 -0.93 14.51 2.00
CA TRP A 456 -1.33 14.50 3.41
C TRP A 456 -0.76 13.30 4.18
N GLY A 457 0.00 12.40 3.56
CA GLY A 457 0.68 11.30 4.24
C GLY A 457 0.07 9.93 3.97
N THR A 458 0.39 8.93 4.80
CA THR A 458 0.00 7.54 4.57
C THR A 458 -1.46 7.30 4.94
N VAL A 459 -2.24 6.67 4.07
CA VAL A 459 -3.64 6.30 4.35
C VAL A 459 -3.79 5.50 5.65
N GLN A 460 -4.82 5.82 6.44
CA GLN A 460 -5.15 5.18 7.72
C GLN A 460 -6.65 4.82 7.75
N PRO A 461 -7.05 3.66 7.19
CA PRO A 461 -8.46 3.28 7.04
C PRO A 461 -9.28 3.36 8.34
N PHE A 462 -8.76 2.82 9.44
CA PHE A 462 -9.43 2.86 10.74
C PHE A 462 -9.64 4.28 11.26
N ALA A 463 -8.66 5.16 11.11
CA ALA A 463 -8.77 6.56 11.52
C ALA A 463 -9.79 7.31 10.65
N ALA A 464 -9.81 7.08 9.33
CA ALA A 464 -10.77 7.69 8.42
C ALA A 464 -12.23 7.30 8.74
N LEU A 465 -12.45 6.03 9.10
CA LEU A 465 -13.75 5.50 9.50
C LEU A 465 -14.27 6.14 10.80
N THR A 466 -13.37 6.41 11.75
CA THR A 466 -13.71 6.92 13.09
C THR A 466 -13.65 8.44 13.20
N LEU A 467 -13.25 9.15 12.14
CA LEU A 467 -13.24 10.61 12.12
C LEU A 467 -14.65 11.15 12.38
N VAL A 468 -14.74 12.12 13.28
CA VAL A 468 -15.92 12.99 13.43
C VAL A 468 -15.49 14.40 13.00
N PRO A 469 -15.77 14.81 11.76
CA PRO A 469 -15.32 16.11 11.25
C PRO A 469 -15.91 17.28 12.05
N GLY A 470 -15.07 18.23 12.47
CA GLY A 470 -15.51 19.44 13.19
C GLY A 470 -14.58 20.64 12.96
N PRO A 471 -14.89 21.83 13.52
CA PRO A 471 -14.14 23.08 13.29
C PRO A 471 -12.65 23.06 13.69
N GLY A 472 -12.21 22.04 14.43
CA GLY A 472 -10.82 21.82 14.83
C GLY A 472 -10.17 20.59 14.20
N THR A 473 -10.80 19.95 13.21
CA THR A 473 -10.18 18.85 12.47
C THR A 473 -8.98 19.41 11.70
N ARG A 474 -7.80 18.83 11.96
CA ARG A 474 -6.55 19.20 11.29
C ARG A 474 -6.47 18.57 9.90
N GLY A 475 -5.78 19.23 8.98
CA GLY A 475 -5.64 18.78 7.59
C GLY A 475 -6.08 19.84 6.59
N GLY A 476 -6.48 19.40 5.40
CA GLY A 476 -6.95 20.26 4.32
C GLY A 476 -8.24 21.00 4.63
N GLU A 477 -8.67 21.84 3.70
CA GLU A 477 -9.96 22.53 3.78
C GLU A 477 -11.11 21.52 3.72
N ARG A 478 -12.14 21.75 4.55
CA ARG A 478 -13.30 20.87 4.62
C ARG A 478 -14.26 21.18 3.46
N PRO A 479 -14.79 20.16 2.75
CA PRO A 479 -15.63 20.38 1.56
C PRO A 479 -16.94 21.13 1.80
N ASP A 480 -17.47 21.14 3.02
CA ASP A 480 -18.74 21.80 3.36
C ASP A 480 -18.59 23.29 3.71
N GLY A 481 -17.40 23.86 3.52
CA GLY A 481 -17.15 25.30 3.72
C GLY A 481 -17.29 25.75 5.18
N ALA A 482 -17.35 24.84 6.14
CA ALA A 482 -17.28 25.19 7.55
C ALA A 482 -15.89 25.80 7.82
N PRO A 483 -15.80 27.05 8.32
CA PRO A 483 -14.51 27.68 8.53
C PRO A 483 -13.66 26.81 9.44
N THR A 484 -12.48 26.42 8.95
CA THR A 484 -11.38 25.92 9.78
C THR A 484 -11.08 27.05 10.74
N THR A 485 -11.70 27.01 11.92
CA THR A 485 -11.36 27.96 12.95
C THR A 485 -10.00 27.48 13.38
N SER A 486 -8.95 28.08 12.82
CA SER A 486 -7.59 27.97 13.33
C SER A 486 -7.71 28.21 14.82
N ALA A 487 -7.71 27.12 15.60
CA ALA A 487 -8.00 27.19 17.00
C ALA A 487 -6.96 28.15 17.58
N ALA A 488 -7.41 29.35 17.97
CA ALA A 488 -6.59 30.23 18.78
C ALA A 488 -6.05 29.35 19.90
N PRO A 489 -4.73 29.35 20.17
CA PRO A 489 -4.11 28.37 21.04
C PRO A 489 -4.85 28.40 22.36
N HIS A 490 -5.72 27.40 22.58
CA HIS A 490 -6.21 27.13 23.91
C HIS A 490 -4.96 26.77 24.67
N GLN A 491 -4.59 27.62 25.63
CA GLN A 491 -3.62 27.27 26.65
C GLN A 491 -4.13 25.97 27.27
N ALA A 492 -3.62 24.85 26.78
CA ALA A 492 -3.88 23.57 27.39
C ALA A 492 -3.43 23.71 28.84
N ALA A 493 -4.33 23.41 29.78
CA ALA A 493 -3.92 23.27 31.16
C ALA A 493 -2.70 22.34 31.19
N PRO A 494 -1.62 22.72 31.91
CA PRO A 494 -0.37 21.98 31.85
C PRO A 494 -0.66 20.52 32.12
N LEU A 495 -0.34 19.67 31.14
CA LEU A 495 -0.47 18.24 31.26
C LEU A 495 0.51 17.82 32.36
N VAL A 496 0.00 17.59 33.57
CA VAL A 496 0.80 17.07 34.67
C VAL A 496 1.07 15.61 34.33
N ILE A 497 2.18 15.36 33.64
CA ILE A 497 2.69 14.02 33.40
C ILE A 497 3.12 13.47 34.75
N VAL A 498 2.19 12.80 35.45
CA VAL A 498 2.53 11.95 36.58
C VAL A 498 3.25 10.74 35.99
N ARG A 499 4.58 10.80 35.93
CA ARG A 499 5.38 9.61 35.61
C ARG A 499 5.12 8.60 36.74
N PRO A 500 4.55 7.41 36.47
CA PRO A 500 4.55 6.36 37.47
C PRO A 500 6.02 6.09 37.86
N PRO A 501 6.32 5.87 39.15
CA PRO A 501 7.67 5.56 39.58
C PRO A 501 8.20 4.37 38.77
N ASP A 502 9.43 4.51 38.24
CA ASP A 502 10.05 3.49 37.41
C ASP A 502 10.15 2.19 38.23
N PRO A 503 9.43 1.12 37.85
CA PRO A 503 9.38 -0.12 38.61
C PRO A 503 10.75 -0.81 38.71
N TRP A 504 11.74 -0.34 37.95
CA TRP A 504 13.10 -0.87 37.93
C TRP A 504 14.14 0.10 38.52
N GLN A 505 13.72 1.21 39.15
CA GLN A 505 14.66 2.17 39.72
C GLN A 505 15.60 1.53 40.75
N ASP A 506 15.04 0.73 41.66
CA ASP A 506 15.81 0.03 42.68
C ASP A 506 16.69 -1.07 42.07
N ALA A 507 16.19 -1.79 41.07
CA ALA A 507 16.96 -2.81 40.36
C ALA A 507 18.17 -2.22 39.61
N ARG A 508 18.02 -1.03 39.03
CA ARG A 508 19.12 -0.31 38.36
C ARG A 508 20.12 0.25 39.36
N ALA A 509 19.68 0.75 40.51
CA ALA A 509 20.57 1.23 41.57
C ALA A 509 21.43 0.07 42.13
N VAL A 510 20.82 -1.09 42.37
CA VAL A 510 21.53 -2.30 42.79
C VAL A 510 22.47 -2.80 41.70
N GLY A 511 22.02 -2.83 40.43
CA GLY A 511 22.87 -3.21 39.29
C GLY A 511 24.09 -2.30 39.13
N ALA A 512 23.93 -0.99 39.29
CA ALA A 512 25.03 -0.03 39.25
C ALA A 512 26.01 -0.23 40.41
N ALA A 513 25.52 -0.48 41.63
CA ALA A 513 26.36 -0.75 42.79
C ALA A 513 27.20 -2.03 42.60
N ILE A 514 26.60 -3.10 42.05
CA ILE A 514 27.32 -4.34 41.72
C ILE A 514 28.36 -4.09 40.62
N GLY A 515 28.01 -3.33 39.58
CA GLY A 515 28.90 -2.98 38.48
C GLY A 515 30.12 -2.16 38.91
N VAL A 516 29.98 -1.32 39.94
CA VAL A 516 31.08 -0.47 40.45
C VAL A 516 31.89 -1.18 41.55
N LEU A 517 31.22 -1.83 42.51
CA LEU A 517 31.89 -2.43 43.68
C LEU A 517 32.46 -3.82 43.38
N GLY A 518 31.85 -4.57 42.47
CA GLY A 518 32.30 -5.92 42.09
C GLY A 518 33.75 -5.94 41.57
N PRO A 519 34.12 -5.11 40.58
CA PRO A 519 35.48 -5.05 40.07
C PRO A 519 36.49 -4.61 41.14
N ALA A 520 36.13 -3.66 42.00
CA ALA A 520 36.99 -3.18 43.08
C ALA A 520 37.32 -4.28 44.10
N LEU A 521 36.31 -5.07 44.50
CA LEU A 521 36.50 -6.20 45.42
C LEU A 521 37.35 -7.31 44.81
N VAL A 522 37.17 -7.61 43.52
CA VAL A 522 38.02 -8.58 42.80
C VAL A 522 39.46 -8.09 42.73
N LEU A 523 39.69 -6.80 42.48
CA LEU A 523 41.03 -6.22 42.43
C LEU A 523 41.72 -6.30 43.80
N ILE A 524 41.00 -5.97 44.89
CA ILE A 524 41.52 -6.08 46.26
C ILE A 524 41.89 -7.53 46.59
N ALA A 525 41.02 -8.49 46.25
CA ALA A 525 41.30 -9.91 46.47
C ALA A 525 42.54 -10.39 45.71
N LEU A 526 42.74 -9.95 44.46
CA LEU A 526 43.92 -10.26 43.66
C LEU A 526 45.21 -9.64 44.23
N LEU A 527 45.13 -8.41 44.74
CA LEU A 527 46.26 -7.74 45.39
C LEU A 527 46.66 -8.42 46.70
N LEU A 528 45.67 -8.78 47.53
CA LEU A 528 45.89 -9.54 48.77
C LEU A 528 46.44 -10.95 48.50
N GLY A 529 45.97 -11.62 47.44
CA GLY A 529 46.51 -12.89 46.97
C GLY A 529 47.98 -12.79 46.55
N ARG A 530 48.33 -11.79 45.75
CA ARG A 530 49.73 -11.53 45.35
C ARG A 530 50.62 -11.20 46.55
N ALA A 531 50.13 -10.42 47.51
CA ALA A 531 50.88 -10.08 48.72
C ALA A 531 51.19 -11.30 49.59
N ARG A 532 50.25 -12.27 49.69
CA ARG A 532 50.50 -13.56 50.38
C ARG A 532 51.55 -14.40 49.66
N THR A 533 51.44 -14.55 48.33
CA THR A 533 52.41 -15.36 47.56
C THR A 533 53.83 -14.78 47.54
N ARG A 534 54.00 -13.46 47.76
CA ARG A 534 55.32 -12.82 47.91
C ARG A 534 55.91 -13.00 49.30
N ARG A 535 55.09 -13.22 50.33
CA ARG A 535 55.55 -13.50 51.70
C ARG A 535 56.07 -14.93 51.86
N ASP A 536 55.52 -15.86 51.07
CA ASP A 536 55.93 -17.28 51.09
C ASP A 536 57.17 -17.58 50.22
N ARG A 537 57.67 -16.60 49.46
CA ARG A 537 58.97 -16.67 48.78
C ARG A 537 60.00 -15.84 49.55
N GLY A 538 60.46 -16.39 50.66
CA GLY A 538 61.66 -15.91 51.33
C GLY A 538 62.90 -16.08 50.43
N PRO A 539 63.96 -15.28 50.63
CA PRO A 539 65.18 -15.38 49.83
C PRO A 539 65.87 -16.73 50.10
N ASP A 540 66.02 -17.55 49.06
CA ASP A 540 66.91 -18.71 49.10
C ASP A 540 68.34 -18.23 49.37
N ALA A 541 68.86 -18.64 50.53
CA ALA A 541 70.22 -18.38 50.94
C ALA A 541 71.19 -19.14 50.04
N ALA A 542 72.05 -18.39 49.35
CA ALA A 542 73.29 -18.92 48.80
C ALA A 542 74.37 -18.87 49.89
N THR A 543 74.86 -20.02 50.33
CA THR A 543 76.27 -20.17 50.74
C THR A 543 76.73 -21.62 50.55
N PRO A 544 77.81 -21.88 49.78
CA PRO A 544 78.54 -23.14 49.80
C PRO A 544 79.73 -23.05 50.74
N THR A 545 80.10 -24.14 51.43
CA THR A 545 81.51 -24.43 51.77
C THR A 545 81.77 -25.92 52.00
N ALA A 546 82.69 -26.44 51.19
CA ALA A 546 83.84 -27.28 51.55
C ALA A 546 83.73 -28.81 51.73
N SER A 547 84.64 -29.49 51.01
CA SER A 547 85.45 -30.67 51.38
C SER A 547 84.85 -32.07 51.29
N ALA A 548 85.17 -32.79 50.20
CA ALA A 548 86.12 -33.91 50.14
C ALA A 548 86.26 -34.43 48.69
#